data_AF-A0A0A0KI47-F1
#
_entry.id   AF-A0A0A0KI47-F1
#
_cell.length_a   1.000
_cell.length_b   1.000
_cell.length_c   1.000
_cell.angle_alpha   90.00
_cell.angle_beta   90.00
_cell.angle_gamma   90.00
#
_symmetry.space_group_name_H-M   'P 1'
#
loop_
_entity.id
_entity.type
_entity.pdbx_description
1 polymer ?
#
loop_
_entity_poly.entity_id
_entity_poly.type
_entity_poly.pdbx_seq_one_letter_code
_entity_poly.pdbx_strand_id
1 'polypeptide(L)'
;MMWRLNFLVFMCCIVLDNSYMLYYICPLHTFFSLVVCGIIGVLHKYNEIKAVIVGKFFVSFLVVVLVWEIPGVFDVLWEPFTFLLGYKDPNRKVENLPPMYEWHFRTALDRYIWILGMIYAYYYSTIEKWIEKLDDAKLKPRIFIKTTIVVTSATAAYLWFEYIFKLDSITYNKYHPYTSWIPITYVNLFLYGI
;
A
#
# COMPACT_ATOMS: atom_id res chain seq x y z
N MET A 1 -16.21 6.08 -2.70
CA MET A 1 -16.17 5.57 -1.30
C MET A 1 -15.36 6.46 -0.33
N MET A 2 -14.33 7.19 -0.81
CA MET A 2 -13.46 8.06 0.01
C MET A 2 -14.19 9.11 0.87
N TRP A 3 -15.27 9.71 0.39
CA TRP A 3 -16.05 10.69 1.17
C TRP A 3 -16.66 10.09 2.44
N ARG A 4 -17.23 8.88 2.36
CA ARG A 4 -17.94 8.24 3.47
C ARG A 4 -17.01 7.90 4.64
N LEU A 5 -15.78 7.47 4.36
CA LEU A 5 -14.81 7.08 5.38
C LEU A 5 -14.21 8.32 6.08
N ASN A 6 -13.79 9.33 5.31
CA ASN A 6 -13.16 10.53 5.87
C ASN A 6 -14.15 11.43 6.62
N PHE A 7 -15.41 11.49 6.18
CA PHE A 7 -16.41 12.37 6.77
C PHE A 7 -16.70 12.02 8.24
N LEU A 8 -16.89 10.74 8.56
CA LEU A 8 -17.15 10.31 9.94
C LEU A 8 -15.96 10.63 10.85
N VAL A 9 -14.74 10.31 10.40
CA VAL A 9 -13.52 10.54 11.18
C VAL A 9 -13.28 12.04 11.40
N PHE A 10 -13.51 12.85 10.37
CA PHE A 10 -13.41 14.30 10.49
C PHE A 10 -14.38 14.85 11.54
N MET A 11 -15.62 14.39 11.54
CA MET A 11 -16.61 14.78 12.56
C MET A 11 -16.21 14.30 13.96
N CYS A 12 -15.70 13.07 14.09
CA CYS A 12 -15.15 12.58 15.37
C CYS A 12 -14.00 13.45 15.87
N CYS A 13 -13.07 13.86 15.00
CA CYS A 13 -11.94 14.72 15.39
C CYS A 13 -12.42 16.10 15.88
N ILE A 14 -13.45 16.67 15.23
CA ILE A 14 -14.06 17.94 15.68
C ILE A 14 -14.77 17.77 17.04
N VAL A 15 -15.58 16.73 17.19
CA VAL A 15 -16.39 16.52 18.41
C VAL A 15 -15.51 16.16 19.61
N LEU A 16 -14.44 15.39 19.40
CA LEU A 16 -13.53 14.93 20.45
C LEU A 16 -12.30 15.84 20.64
N ASP A 17 -12.18 16.93 19.88
CA ASP A 17 -11.02 17.84 19.85
C ASP A 17 -9.68 17.09 19.74
N ASN A 18 -9.63 16.12 18.83
CA ASN A 18 -8.49 15.22 18.66
C ASN A 18 -7.76 15.47 17.34
N SER A 19 -6.43 15.24 17.34
CA SER A 19 -5.63 15.36 16.12
C SER A 19 -6.03 14.30 15.09
N TYR A 20 -6.15 14.71 13.83
CA TYR A 20 -6.51 13.84 12.71
C TYR A 20 -5.52 12.69 12.49
N MET A 21 -4.25 12.86 12.90
CA MET A 21 -3.22 11.83 12.80
C MET A 21 -3.51 10.59 13.68
N LEU A 22 -4.33 10.71 14.73
CA LEU A 22 -4.79 9.54 15.50
C LEU A 22 -5.58 8.56 14.63
N TYR A 23 -6.20 9.05 13.57
CA TYR A 23 -6.94 8.26 12.58
C TYR A 23 -6.23 8.21 11.23
N TYR A 24 -4.88 8.15 11.24
CA TYR A 24 -4.01 8.24 10.06
C TYR A 24 -4.38 7.30 8.90
N ILE A 25 -5.04 6.17 9.16
CA ILE A 25 -5.50 5.23 8.14
C ILE A 25 -6.34 5.96 7.07
N CYS A 26 -7.21 6.88 7.49
CA CYS A 26 -8.07 7.62 6.57
C CYS A 26 -7.31 8.58 5.62
N PRO A 27 -6.46 9.50 6.12
CA PRO A 27 -5.63 10.33 5.24
C PRO A 27 -4.67 9.50 4.40
N LEU A 28 -4.14 8.40 4.92
CA LEU A 28 -3.23 7.51 4.19
C LEU A 28 -3.90 6.89 2.96
N HIS A 29 -5.10 6.32 3.14
CA HIS A 29 -5.89 5.78 2.03
C HIS A 29 -6.25 6.86 1.01
N THR A 30 -6.62 8.05 1.47
CA THR A 30 -6.97 9.17 0.61
C THR A 30 -5.78 9.62 -0.22
N PHE A 31 -4.62 9.77 0.42
CA PHE A 31 -3.37 10.14 -0.24
C PHE A 31 -3.00 9.15 -1.35
N PHE A 32 -2.85 7.87 -1.04
CA PHE A 32 -2.45 6.88 -2.04
C PHE A 32 -3.50 6.71 -3.15
N SER A 33 -4.79 6.84 -2.83
CA SER A 33 -5.86 6.83 -3.84
C SER A 33 -5.72 8.01 -4.82
N LEU A 34 -5.48 9.22 -4.31
CA LEU A 34 -5.26 10.41 -5.13
C LEU A 34 -3.98 10.29 -5.98
N VAL A 35 -2.91 9.73 -5.42
CA VAL A 35 -1.65 9.46 -6.15
C VAL A 35 -1.91 8.50 -7.32
N VAL A 36 -2.56 7.37 -7.07
CA VAL A 36 -2.90 6.39 -8.12
C VAL A 36 -3.81 7.02 -9.17
N CYS A 37 -4.86 7.73 -8.77
CA CYS A 37 -5.75 8.44 -9.69
C CYS A 37 -5.00 9.48 -10.53
N GLY A 38 -4.08 10.24 -9.93
CA GLY A 38 -3.23 11.20 -10.61
C GLY A 38 -2.35 10.53 -11.67
N ILE A 39 -1.66 9.45 -11.32
CA ILE A 39 -0.79 8.71 -12.24
C ILE A 39 -1.57 8.10 -13.40
N ILE A 40 -2.75 7.55 -13.14
CA ILE A 40 -3.62 7.00 -14.19
C ILE A 40 -4.17 8.14 -15.09
N GLY A 41 -4.54 9.28 -14.51
CA GLY A 41 -5.09 10.43 -15.20
C GLY A 41 -4.10 11.15 -16.13
N VAL A 42 -2.83 11.23 -15.72
CA VAL A 42 -1.75 11.74 -16.58
C VAL A 42 -1.60 10.85 -17.81
N LEU A 43 -1.65 11.42 -19.01
CA LEU A 43 -1.56 10.68 -20.28
C LEU A 43 -2.62 9.56 -20.44
N HIS A 44 -3.82 9.74 -19.89
CA HIS A 44 -4.88 8.72 -19.93
C HIS A 44 -5.17 8.16 -21.33
N LYS A 45 -5.04 8.99 -22.39
CA LYS A 45 -5.26 8.58 -23.79
C LYS A 45 -4.30 7.49 -24.28
N TYR A 46 -3.14 7.34 -23.64
CA TYR A 46 -2.10 6.39 -24.03
C TYR A 46 -1.99 5.19 -23.08
N ASN A 47 -2.96 5.03 -22.16
CA ASN A 47 -2.94 3.91 -21.20
C ASN A 47 -3.09 2.53 -21.84
N GLU A 48 -3.53 2.46 -23.11
CA GLU A 48 -3.56 1.22 -23.90
C GLU A 48 -2.16 0.76 -24.33
N ILE A 49 -1.18 1.67 -24.37
CA ILE A 49 0.18 1.36 -24.80
C ILE A 49 0.96 0.79 -23.63
N LYS A 50 1.36 -0.49 -23.73
CA LYS A 50 2.13 -1.20 -22.70
C LYS A 50 3.38 -0.43 -22.24
N ALA A 51 4.11 0.18 -23.17
CA ALA A 51 5.31 0.97 -22.87
C ALA A 51 5.02 2.17 -21.94
N VAL A 52 3.85 2.81 -22.10
CA VAL A 52 3.45 3.94 -21.26
C VAL A 52 3.11 3.47 -19.85
N ILE A 53 2.42 2.34 -19.69
CA ILE A 53 2.14 1.75 -18.38
C ILE A 53 3.42 1.32 -17.66
N VAL A 54 4.35 0.65 -18.36
CA VAL A 54 5.66 0.29 -17.79
C VAL A 54 6.43 1.55 -17.38
N GLY A 55 6.41 2.59 -18.21
CA GLY A 55 6.99 3.89 -17.87
C GLY A 55 6.36 4.50 -16.61
N LYS A 56 5.05 4.40 -16.43
CA LYS A 56 4.36 4.86 -15.22
C LYS A 56 4.78 4.10 -13.98
N PHE A 57 4.95 2.78 -14.05
CA PHE A 57 5.47 2.01 -12.92
C PHE A 57 6.89 2.42 -12.56
N PHE A 58 7.74 2.61 -13.58
CA PHE A 58 9.11 3.07 -13.37
C PHE A 58 9.17 4.46 -12.73
N VAL A 59 8.39 5.42 -13.23
CA VAL A 59 8.28 6.76 -12.65
C VAL A 59 7.74 6.70 -11.22
N SER A 60 6.74 5.85 -10.96
CA SER A 60 6.18 5.67 -9.62
C SER A 60 7.24 5.17 -8.62
N PHE A 61 8.05 4.20 -9.05
CA PHE A 61 9.16 3.70 -8.25
C PHE A 61 10.21 4.79 -8.00
N LEU A 62 10.58 5.57 -9.02
CA LEU A 62 11.50 6.69 -8.87
C LEU A 62 10.96 7.75 -7.89
N VAL A 63 9.67 8.08 -7.96
CA VAL A 63 9.03 9.01 -7.02
C VAL A 63 9.16 8.49 -5.58
N VAL A 64 8.96 7.19 -5.35
CA VAL A 64 9.12 6.61 -4.01
C VAL A 64 10.55 6.78 -3.50
N VAL A 65 11.55 6.48 -4.33
CA VAL A 65 12.97 6.65 -3.97
C VAL A 65 13.28 8.12 -3.68
N LEU A 66 12.86 9.04 -4.54
CA LEU A 66 13.13 10.47 -4.39
C LEU A 66 12.48 11.05 -3.13
N VAL A 67 11.24 10.66 -2.82
CA VAL A 67 10.47 11.26 -1.72
C VAL A 67 10.83 10.65 -0.37
N TRP A 68 11.05 9.33 -0.27
CA TRP A 68 11.27 8.66 1.02
C TRP A 68 12.72 8.26 1.31
N GLU A 69 13.59 8.10 0.30
CA GLU A 69 15.00 7.71 0.54
C GLU A 69 15.94 8.94 0.61
N ILE A 70 15.59 10.06 -0.05
CA ILE A 70 16.39 11.29 0.03
C ILE A 70 15.98 12.11 1.27
N PRO A 71 16.90 12.35 2.22
CA PRO A 71 16.59 13.12 3.41
C PRO A 71 16.22 14.57 3.05
N GLY A 72 15.18 15.11 3.69
CA GLY A 72 14.70 16.48 3.52
C GLY A 72 13.69 16.70 2.39
N VAL A 73 13.63 15.83 1.38
CA VAL A 73 12.64 15.97 0.28
C VAL A 73 11.23 15.78 0.81
N PHE A 74 11.02 14.78 1.66
CA PHE A 74 9.74 14.54 2.32
C PHE A 74 9.29 15.77 3.09
N ASP A 75 10.15 16.30 3.96
CA ASP A 75 9.79 17.40 4.86
C ASP A 75 9.36 18.65 4.08
N VAL A 76 10.10 19.02 3.03
CA VAL A 76 9.76 20.17 2.16
C VAL A 76 8.44 19.96 1.42
N LEU A 77 8.18 18.74 0.93
CA LEU A 77 6.95 18.43 0.19
C LEU A 77 5.71 18.48 1.10
N TRP A 78 5.86 18.07 2.36
CA TRP A 78 4.75 17.93 3.30
C TRP A 78 4.59 19.10 4.28
N GLU A 79 5.55 20.01 4.36
CA GLU A 79 5.51 21.21 5.21
C GLU A 79 4.19 22.01 5.09
N PRO A 80 3.63 22.28 3.88
CA PRO A 80 2.37 23.01 3.75
C PRO A 80 1.16 22.30 4.37
N PHE A 81 1.24 20.98 4.55
CA PHE A 81 0.18 20.15 5.11
C PHE A 81 0.32 19.91 6.61
N THR A 82 1.28 20.59 7.27
CA THR A 82 1.54 20.45 8.70
C THR A 82 0.31 20.76 9.56
N PHE A 83 -0.56 21.68 9.13
CA PHE A 83 -1.78 22.03 9.87
C PHE A 83 -2.78 20.87 10.00
N LEU A 84 -2.76 19.93 9.05
CA LEU A 84 -3.72 18.82 8.98
C LEU A 84 -3.11 17.51 9.49
N LEU A 85 -1.88 17.22 9.08
CA LEU A 85 -1.21 15.94 9.34
C LEU A 85 -0.22 16.03 10.51
N GLY A 86 -0.01 17.23 11.04
CA GLY A 86 0.90 17.48 12.16
C GLY A 86 0.40 16.79 13.40
N TYR A 87 1.28 15.98 14.01
CA TYR A 87 1.00 15.35 15.28
C TYR A 87 2.03 15.79 16.31
N LYS A 88 1.53 16.38 17.39
CA LYS A 88 2.32 16.71 18.56
C LYS A 88 1.70 15.98 19.74
N ASP A 89 2.27 14.83 20.07
CA ASP A 89 1.77 14.01 21.17
C ASP A 89 1.93 14.76 22.50
N PRO A 90 0.83 15.08 23.22
CA PRO A 90 0.91 15.75 24.52
C PRO A 90 1.55 14.88 25.61
N ASN A 91 1.61 13.55 25.42
CA ASN A 91 2.17 12.58 26.36
C ASN A 91 3.63 12.21 26.06
N ARG A 92 4.13 12.42 24.82
CA ARG A 92 5.56 12.25 24.48
C ARG A 92 6.33 13.57 24.46
N LYS A 93 6.28 14.32 25.57
CA LYS A 93 7.03 15.58 25.75
C LYS A 93 8.57 15.42 25.67
N VAL A 94 9.08 14.19 25.69
CA VAL A 94 10.51 13.87 25.84
C VAL A 94 11.24 13.81 24.49
N GLU A 95 10.56 13.53 23.37
CA GLU A 95 11.27 13.13 22.14
C GLU A 95 11.55 14.27 21.13
N ASN A 96 11.06 15.51 21.33
CA ASN A 96 11.30 16.65 20.41
C ASN A 96 11.22 16.29 18.92
N LEU A 97 10.29 15.38 18.57
CA LEU A 97 10.14 14.89 17.20
C LEU A 97 9.53 15.98 16.32
N PRO A 98 9.91 16.05 15.03
CA PRO A 98 9.27 16.98 14.11
C PRO A 98 7.78 16.65 13.97
N PRO A 99 6.90 17.64 13.76
CA PRO A 99 5.44 17.43 13.68
C PRO A 99 5.00 16.43 12.61
N MET A 100 5.79 16.26 11.55
CA MET A 100 5.55 15.32 10.45
C MET A 100 6.14 13.93 10.67
N TYR A 101 6.80 13.67 11.81
CA TYR A 101 7.49 12.40 12.05
C TYR A 101 6.58 11.19 11.91
N GLU A 102 5.41 11.20 12.57
CA GLU A 102 4.46 10.11 12.47
C GLU A 102 3.96 9.93 11.04
N TRP A 103 3.65 11.04 10.34
CA TRP A 103 3.19 10.97 8.96
C TRP A 103 4.25 10.36 8.04
N HIS A 104 5.50 10.81 8.18
CA HIS A 104 6.62 10.25 7.44
C HIS A 104 6.81 8.77 7.75
N PHE A 105 6.80 8.38 9.02
CA PHE A 105 6.94 6.99 9.44
C PHE A 105 5.83 6.08 8.87
N ARG A 106 4.56 6.48 8.98
CA ARG A 106 3.43 5.68 8.48
C ARG A 106 3.43 5.57 6.96
N THR A 107 3.66 6.68 6.25
CA THR A 107 3.73 6.66 4.78
C THR A 107 4.94 5.87 4.28
N ALA A 108 6.06 5.91 5.01
CA ALA A 108 7.25 5.13 4.67
C ALA A 108 7.01 3.63 4.78
N LEU A 109 6.17 3.17 5.72
CA LEU A 109 5.80 1.75 5.85
C LEU A 109 5.07 1.23 4.60
N ASP A 110 4.16 2.03 4.04
CA ASP A 110 3.31 1.66 2.91
C ASP A 110 3.80 2.20 1.54
N ARG A 111 5.04 2.70 1.47
CA ARG A 111 5.53 3.43 0.28
C ARG A 111 5.55 2.65 -1.03
N TYR A 112 5.57 1.31 -0.99
CA TYR A 112 5.56 0.47 -2.19
C TYR A 112 4.20 -0.19 -2.47
N ILE A 113 3.29 -0.26 -1.50
CA ILE A 113 2.11 -1.12 -1.63
C ILE A 113 1.12 -0.63 -2.68
N TRP A 114 1.00 0.68 -2.84
CA TRP A 114 0.13 1.28 -3.85
C TRP A 114 0.63 1.02 -5.28
N ILE A 115 1.94 0.91 -5.50
CA ILE A 115 2.53 0.51 -6.79
C ILE A 115 2.14 -0.92 -7.12
N LEU A 116 2.26 -1.83 -6.15
CA LEU A 116 1.83 -3.21 -6.30
C LEU A 116 0.32 -3.31 -6.56
N GLY A 117 -0.49 -2.49 -5.88
CA GLY A 117 -1.91 -2.35 -6.18
C GLY A 117 -2.19 -1.99 -7.64
N MET A 118 -1.44 -1.05 -8.22
CA MET A 118 -1.57 -0.72 -9.63
C MET A 118 -1.15 -1.88 -10.55
N ILE A 119 -0.10 -2.63 -10.18
CA ILE A 119 0.34 -3.82 -10.93
C ILE A 119 -0.75 -4.90 -10.91
N TYR A 120 -1.34 -5.19 -9.75
CA TYR A 120 -2.46 -6.12 -9.65
C TYR A 120 -3.65 -5.69 -10.49
N ALA A 121 -4.03 -4.40 -10.42
CA ALA A 121 -5.13 -3.87 -11.21
C ALA A 121 -4.88 -4.01 -12.72
N TYR A 122 -3.64 -3.78 -13.17
CA TYR A 122 -3.27 -3.93 -14.58
C TYR A 122 -3.35 -5.39 -15.05
N TYR A 123 -2.88 -6.34 -14.24
CA TYR A 123 -2.91 -7.77 -14.59
C TYR A 123 -4.24 -8.47 -14.27
N TYR A 124 -5.15 -7.80 -13.55
CA TYR A 124 -6.42 -8.37 -13.08
C TYR A 124 -7.18 -9.11 -14.19
N SER A 125 -7.49 -8.41 -15.29
CA SER A 125 -8.24 -8.99 -16.42
C SER A 125 -7.52 -10.14 -17.12
N THR A 126 -6.19 -10.16 -17.06
CA THR A 126 -5.39 -11.25 -17.63
C THR A 126 -5.49 -12.46 -16.73
N ILE A 127 -5.28 -12.28 -15.41
CA ILE A 127 -5.36 -13.34 -14.40
C ILE A 127 -6.77 -13.95 -14.38
N GLU A 128 -7.81 -13.13 -14.42
CA GLU A 128 -9.21 -13.57 -14.48
C GLU A 128 -9.45 -14.54 -15.65
N LYS A 129 -8.98 -14.19 -16.86
CA LYS A 129 -9.05 -15.09 -18.04
C LYS A 129 -8.24 -16.39 -17.87
N TRP A 130 -7.12 -16.35 -17.14
CA TRP A 130 -6.36 -17.58 -16.84
C TRP A 130 -7.10 -18.46 -15.84
N ILE A 131 -7.77 -17.87 -14.86
CA ILE A 131 -8.59 -18.59 -13.88
C ILE A 131 -9.81 -19.22 -14.57
N GLU A 132 -10.51 -18.50 -15.44
CA GLU A 132 -11.62 -19.04 -16.23
C GLU A 132 -11.19 -20.26 -17.05
N LYS A 133 -10.06 -20.15 -17.78
CA LYS A 133 -9.48 -21.28 -18.53
C LYS A 133 -9.08 -22.45 -17.63
N LEU A 134 -8.64 -22.17 -16.42
CA LEU A 134 -8.28 -23.20 -15.44
C LEU A 134 -9.53 -23.91 -14.90
N ASP A 135 -10.62 -23.18 -14.72
CA ASP A 135 -11.89 -23.74 -14.26
C ASP A 135 -12.57 -24.62 -15.32
N ASP A 136 -12.40 -24.29 -16.60
CA ASP A 136 -12.83 -25.10 -17.75
C ASP A 136 -11.92 -26.33 -18.02
N ALA A 137 -10.75 -26.39 -17.38
CA ALA A 137 -9.81 -27.50 -17.58
C ALA A 137 -10.30 -28.80 -16.92
N LYS A 138 -9.72 -29.93 -17.35
CA LYS A 138 -10.00 -31.25 -16.75
C LYS A 138 -9.77 -31.21 -15.23
N LEU A 139 -10.56 -31.98 -14.48
CA LEU A 139 -10.53 -31.98 -13.01
C LEU A 139 -9.13 -32.21 -12.42
N LYS A 140 -8.35 -33.15 -12.97
CA LYS A 140 -7.00 -33.48 -12.48
C LYS A 140 -6.01 -32.30 -12.59
N PRO A 141 -5.76 -31.72 -13.78
CA PRO A 141 -4.85 -30.56 -13.90
C PRO A 141 -5.37 -29.34 -13.15
N ARG A 142 -6.69 -29.11 -13.11
CA ARG A 142 -7.30 -28.01 -12.35
C ARG A 142 -6.94 -28.10 -10.87
N ILE A 143 -7.21 -29.23 -10.23
CA ILE A 143 -6.90 -29.45 -8.80
C ILE A 143 -5.40 -29.33 -8.58
N PHE A 144 -4.58 -29.97 -9.42
CA PHE A 144 -3.13 -29.93 -9.27
C PHE A 144 -2.58 -28.49 -9.28
N ILE A 145 -3.00 -27.66 -10.23
CA ILE A 145 -2.53 -26.27 -10.34
C ILE A 145 -3.02 -25.44 -9.14
N LYS A 146 -4.31 -25.54 -8.79
CA LYS A 146 -4.87 -24.80 -7.65
C LYS A 146 -4.18 -25.18 -6.34
N THR A 147 -4.05 -26.48 -6.06
CA THR A 147 -3.32 -26.97 -4.88
C THR A 147 -1.87 -26.51 -4.87
N THR A 148 -1.19 -26.49 -6.02
CA THR A 148 0.19 -25.98 -6.09
C THR A 148 0.27 -24.50 -5.72
N ILE A 149 -0.64 -23.66 -6.22
CA ILE A 149 -0.68 -22.23 -5.91
C ILE A 149 -0.99 -22.00 -4.42
N VAL A 150 -1.96 -22.73 -3.86
CA VAL A 150 -2.32 -22.62 -2.43
C VAL A 150 -1.15 -23.05 -1.55
N VAL A 151 -0.52 -24.20 -1.81
CA VAL A 151 0.60 -24.70 -0.99
C VAL A 151 1.80 -23.76 -1.06
N THR A 152 2.16 -23.28 -2.25
CA THR A 152 3.31 -22.37 -2.41
C THR A 152 3.06 -21.02 -1.75
N SER A 153 1.88 -20.43 -1.94
CA SER A 153 1.52 -19.16 -1.30
C SER A 153 1.39 -19.28 0.22
N ALA A 154 0.82 -20.36 0.74
CA ALA A 154 0.74 -20.63 2.18
C ALA A 154 2.12 -20.83 2.79
N THR A 155 3.03 -21.52 2.09
CA THR A 155 4.41 -21.70 2.53
C THR A 155 5.15 -20.37 2.56
N ALA A 156 5.00 -19.52 1.53
CA ALA A 156 5.59 -18.19 1.53
C ALA A 156 5.06 -17.31 2.67
N ALA A 157 3.75 -17.35 2.93
CA ALA A 157 3.13 -16.62 4.04
C ALA A 157 3.61 -17.14 5.41
N TYR A 158 3.75 -18.46 5.56
CA TYR A 158 4.29 -19.08 6.77
C TYR A 158 5.75 -18.68 7.02
N LEU A 159 6.60 -18.76 5.99
CA LEU A 159 8.00 -18.33 6.09
C LEU A 159 8.10 -16.83 6.42
N TRP A 160 7.27 -16.00 5.81
CA TRP A 160 7.22 -14.58 6.15
C TRP A 160 6.80 -14.35 7.61
N PHE A 161 5.80 -15.10 8.10
CA PHE A 161 5.38 -15.02 9.49
C PHE A 161 6.50 -15.42 10.45
N GLU A 162 7.18 -16.54 10.19
CA GLU A 162 8.24 -17.04 11.06
C GLU A 162 9.50 -16.15 11.05
N TYR A 163 9.94 -15.69 9.88
CA TYR A 163 11.23 -15.01 9.74
C TYR A 163 11.16 -13.48 9.71
N ILE A 164 10.02 -12.90 9.34
CA ILE A 164 9.87 -11.44 9.23
C ILE A 164 8.94 -10.88 10.29
N PHE A 165 7.74 -11.44 10.43
CA PHE A 165 6.73 -10.88 11.35
C PHE A 165 7.12 -10.96 12.83
N LYS A 166 7.84 -12.02 13.22
CA LYS A 166 8.32 -12.21 14.60
C LYS A 166 9.57 -11.40 14.97
N LEU A 167 10.11 -10.59 14.05
CA LEU A 167 11.24 -9.72 14.35
C LEU A 167 10.86 -8.65 15.38
N ASP A 168 11.87 -8.07 16.03
CA ASP A 168 11.66 -6.92 16.88
C ASP A 168 11.09 -5.74 16.07
N SER A 169 10.33 -4.87 16.73
CA SER A 169 9.58 -3.80 16.05
C SER A 169 10.46 -2.92 15.16
N ILE A 170 11.69 -2.61 15.59
CA ILE A 170 12.59 -1.71 14.85
C ILE A 170 13.06 -2.40 13.57
N THR A 171 13.51 -3.65 13.67
CA THR A 171 13.97 -4.42 12.52
C THR A 171 12.80 -4.75 11.57
N TYR A 172 11.64 -5.11 12.10
CA TYR A 172 10.43 -5.33 11.33
C TYR A 172 10.06 -4.09 10.50
N ASN A 173 10.04 -2.90 11.09
CA ASN A 173 9.68 -1.66 10.40
C ASN A 173 10.62 -1.34 9.23
N LYS A 174 11.89 -1.77 9.27
CA LYS A 174 12.83 -1.63 8.16
C LYS A 174 12.51 -2.56 6.99
N TYR A 175 12.11 -3.80 7.27
CA TYR A 175 11.79 -4.80 6.25
C TYR A 175 10.34 -4.75 5.76
N HIS A 176 9.44 -4.19 6.56
CA HIS A 176 8.01 -4.14 6.28
C HIS A 176 7.67 -3.56 4.89
N PRO A 177 8.21 -2.40 4.47
CA PRO A 177 7.91 -1.82 3.16
C PRO A 177 8.20 -2.75 1.98
N TYR A 178 9.19 -3.64 2.15
CA TYR A 178 9.68 -4.53 1.09
C TYR A 178 8.99 -5.90 1.09
N THR A 179 8.33 -6.27 2.19
CA THR A 179 7.80 -7.63 2.40
C THR A 179 6.31 -7.68 2.67
N SER A 180 5.66 -6.53 2.95
CA SER A 180 4.23 -6.42 3.23
C SER A 180 3.32 -6.96 2.13
N TRP A 181 3.81 -7.06 0.90
CA TRP A 181 3.07 -7.61 -0.23
C TRP A 181 2.84 -9.12 -0.16
N ILE A 182 3.68 -9.86 0.57
CA ILE A 182 3.57 -11.32 0.70
C ILE A 182 2.23 -11.72 1.34
N PRO A 183 1.87 -11.26 2.55
CA PRO A 183 0.59 -11.59 3.16
C PRO A 183 -0.60 -11.06 2.33
N ILE A 184 -0.46 -9.90 1.67
CA ILE A 184 -1.52 -9.32 0.82
C ILE A 184 -1.78 -10.20 -0.40
N THR A 185 -0.72 -10.70 -1.05
CA THR A 185 -0.83 -11.62 -2.18
C THR A 185 -1.53 -12.91 -1.78
N TYR A 186 -1.15 -13.47 -0.63
CA TYR A 186 -1.76 -14.69 -0.09
C TYR A 186 -3.27 -14.52 0.10
N VAL A 187 -3.70 -13.44 0.77
CA VAL A 187 -5.13 -13.17 0.98
C VAL A 187 -5.87 -12.98 -0.33
N ASN A 188 -5.30 -12.25 -1.29
CA ASN A 188 -5.92 -12.06 -2.60
C ASN A 188 -6.10 -13.41 -3.33
N LEU A 189 -5.07 -14.25 -3.39
CA LEU A 189 -5.16 -15.56 -4.03
C LEU A 189 -6.26 -16.44 -3.42
N PHE A 190 -6.39 -16.41 -2.09
CA PHE A 190 -7.45 -17.13 -1.37
C PHE A 190 -8.85 -16.59 -1.68
N LEU A 191 -9.02 -15.27 -1.75
CA LEU A 191 -10.30 -14.64 -2.09
C LEU A 191 -10.76 -14.92 -3.53
N TYR A 192 -9.82 -15.07 -4.46
CA TYR A 192 -10.11 -15.40 -5.87
C TYR A 192 -10.42 -16.88 -6.13
N GLY A 193 -10.57 -17.71 -5.09
CA GLY A 193 -11.05 -19.09 -5.24
C GLY A 193 -10.08 -20.02 -5.97
N ILE A 194 -8.78 -19.74 -5.85
CA ILE A 194 -7.71 -20.70 -6.12
C ILE A 194 -7.59 -21.63 -4.91
#